data_AF-A0A6B8T9H5-F1
#
_entry.id   AF-A0A6B8T9H5-F1
#
_cell.length_a   1.000
_cell.length_b   1.000
_cell.length_c   1.000
_cell.angle_alpha   90.00
_cell.angle_beta   90.00
_cell.angle_gamma   90.00
#
_symmetry.space_group_name_H-M   'P 1'
#
loop_
_entity.id
_entity.type
_entity.pdbx_description
1 polymer ?
#
loop_
_entity_poly.entity_id
_entity_poly.type
_entity_poly.pdbx_seq_one_letter_code
_entity_poly.pdbx_strand_id
1 'polypeptide(L)'
;MNNTLRILSVEDEEEQHDILKKVFSKPIFQKKIEFKVIDSFENAIDEITKNDYHIVILDIYRGKPDDNNEEGEKILETIQKERFIPIVFYSGNTKNVKHLRSQMVGVVTKAEGEGIENLKKEIERLVKSNLPFIREKIHNHLEKELKEYFWNIIHERKNIFRADEEDFSLGYLMLRKFGHSLSKEKIAEILGDNTLTSEKAHPMQFYIYPTDTNQEFECGEIIKSKENNEFFVILTPSCDFIETSSRKRKAERILLVEASLLNATDECKKYIKEKASKSNENELRKLINSSKSDRYFFLPKTPFIEENRVIDFQNKEMVSYEDLSNPEKYERIAKLDSPFAESMVASFIRYYNRIGFPDIDTDYILSNL
;
A
#
# COMPACT_ATOMS: atom_id res chain seq x y z
N MET A 1 14.93 -10.53 -15.59
CA MET A 1 14.16 -11.00 -14.43
C MET A 1 14.35 -12.50 -14.31
N ASN A 2 14.56 -13.00 -13.11
CA ASN A 2 14.67 -14.43 -12.86
C ASN A 2 13.37 -15.11 -13.32
N ASN A 3 13.43 -16.03 -14.29
CA ASN A 3 12.24 -16.64 -14.87
C ASN A 3 11.79 -17.89 -14.10
N THR A 4 12.17 -17.95 -12.83
CA THR A 4 12.03 -19.14 -11.99
C THR A 4 11.11 -18.86 -10.81
N LEU A 5 10.16 -19.76 -10.58
CA LEU A 5 9.28 -19.81 -9.42
C LEU A 5 9.76 -20.94 -8.50
N ARG A 6 10.50 -20.57 -7.45
CA ARG A 6 10.90 -21.45 -6.34
C ARG A 6 9.74 -21.69 -5.38
N ILE A 7 9.35 -22.95 -5.20
CA ILE A 7 8.25 -23.39 -4.32
C ILE A 7 8.78 -24.49 -3.39
N LEU A 8 8.48 -24.37 -2.10
CA LEU A 8 8.68 -25.42 -1.11
C LEU A 8 7.34 -26.07 -0.78
N SER A 9 7.32 -27.39 -0.60
CA SER A 9 6.21 -28.11 0.01
C SER A 9 6.67 -28.82 1.28
N VAL A 10 5.87 -28.71 2.35
CA VAL A 10 6.05 -29.46 3.60
C VAL A 10 4.91 -30.47 3.67
N GLU A 11 5.25 -31.73 3.49
CA GLU A 11 4.32 -32.83 3.29
C GLU A 11 4.99 -34.10 3.81
N ASP A 12 4.39 -34.83 4.74
CA ASP A 12 4.98 -36.04 5.33
C ASP A 12 4.57 -37.33 4.58
N GLU A 13 3.52 -37.31 3.76
CA GLU A 13 3.09 -38.46 2.97
C GLU A 13 3.90 -38.63 1.66
N GLU A 14 4.73 -39.67 1.58
CA GLU A 14 5.62 -39.93 0.42
C GLU A 14 4.87 -40.00 -0.93
N GLU A 15 3.66 -40.55 -0.97
CA GLU A 15 2.85 -40.61 -2.19
C GLU A 15 2.51 -39.20 -2.73
N GLN A 16 2.24 -38.25 -1.83
CA GLN A 16 1.96 -36.86 -2.20
C GLN A 16 3.20 -36.16 -2.78
N HIS A 17 4.41 -36.55 -2.35
CA HIS A 17 5.65 -35.93 -2.84
C HIS A 17 5.79 -36.11 -4.35
N ASP A 18 5.61 -37.34 -4.82
CA ASP A 18 5.79 -37.68 -6.23
C ASP A 18 4.70 -37.05 -7.10
N ILE A 19 3.47 -37.01 -6.60
CA ILE A 19 2.35 -36.33 -7.25
C ILE A 19 2.69 -34.84 -7.41
N LEU A 20 3.07 -34.16 -6.33
CA LEU A 20 3.36 -32.73 -6.36
C LEU A 20 4.59 -32.41 -7.24
N LYS A 21 5.66 -33.20 -7.15
CA LYS A 21 6.84 -33.06 -8.03
C LYS A 21 6.47 -33.19 -9.50
N LYS A 22 5.61 -34.16 -9.84
CA LYS A 22 5.13 -34.35 -11.22
C LYS A 22 4.28 -33.17 -11.69
N VAL A 23 3.37 -32.68 -10.85
CA VAL A 23 2.51 -31.53 -11.14
C VAL A 23 3.33 -30.28 -11.39
N PHE A 24 4.26 -29.97 -10.49
CA PHE A 24 5.09 -28.76 -10.54
C PHE A 24 6.35 -28.90 -11.39
N SER A 25 6.52 -30.01 -12.12
CA SER A 25 7.52 -30.12 -13.20
C SER A 25 7.20 -29.22 -14.41
N LYS A 26 5.92 -28.84 -14.56
CA LYS A 26 5.44 -28.03 -15.69
C LYS A 26 5.46 -26.54 -15.35
N PRO A 27 5.82 -25.66 -16.30
CA PRO A 27 5.79 -24.21 -16.08
C PRO A 27 4.41 -23.66 -15.72
N ILE A 28 4.39 -22.62 -14.88
CA ILE A 28 3.22 -21.77 -14.60
C ILE A 28 3.50 -20.37 -15.16
N PHE A 29 2.59 -19.82 -15.97
CA PHE A 29 2.79 -18.52 -16.67
C PHE A 29 4.17 -18.37 -17.35
N GLN A 30 4.63 -19.42 -18.03
CA GLN A 30 5.95 -19.47 -18.69
C GLN A 30 7.16 -19.33 -17.75
N LYS A 31 6.95 -19.37 -16.43
CA LYS A 31 8.03 -19.45 -15.44
C LYS A 31 8.40 -20.90 -15.19
N LYS A 32 9.70 -21.20 -15.23
CA LYS A 32 10.24 -22.49 -14.80
C LYS A 32 9.96 -22.64 -13.31
N ILE A 33 9.59 -23.83 -12.85
CA ILE A 33 9.39 -24.07 -11.42
C ILE A 33 10.61 -24.81 -10.87
N GLU A 34 11.11 -24.33 -9.74
CA GLU A 34 12.05 -25.06 -8.89
C GLU A 34 11.27 -25.53 -7.66
N PHE A 35 10.93 -26.81 -7.64
CA PHE A 35 10.07 -27.40 -6.63
C PHE A 35 10.89 -28.28 -5.69
N LYS A 36 10.80 -28.03 -4.38
CA LYS A 36 11.40 -28.87 -3.34
C LYS A 36 10.30 -29.34 -2.39
N VAL A 37 10.40 -30.59 -1.95
CA VAL A 37 9.54 -31.18 -0.92
C VAL A 37 10.41 -31.58 0.25
N ILE A 38 9.93 -31.34 1.46
CA ILE A 38 10.50 -31.87 2.70
C ILE A 38 9.41 -32.61 3.48
N ASP A 39 9.80 -33.68 4.15
CA ASP A 39 8.96 -34.57 4.96
C ASP A 39 8.87 -34.17 6.43
N SER A 40 9.71 -33.25 6.87
CA SER A 40 9.84 -32.87 8.27
C SER A 40 9.36 -31.44 8.50
N PHE A 41 8.29 -31.32 9.28
CA PHE A 41 7.82 -30.06 9.85
C PHE A 41 8.87 -29.40 10.74
N GLU A 42 9.67 -30.19 11.47
CA GLU A 42 10.73 -29.67 12.35
C GLU A 42 11.83 -28.94 11.57
N ASN A 43 12.15 -29.42 10.37
CA ASN A 43 13.15 -28.81 9.49
C ASN A 43 12.58 -27.68 8.61
N ALA A 44 11.26 -27.47 8.63
CA ALA A 44 10.61 -26.56 7.70
C ALA A 44 11.01 -25.11 7.89
N ILE A 45 11.03 -24.61 9.13
CA ILE A 45 11.40 -23.22 9.42
C ILE A 45 12.84 -22.95 9.01
N ASP A 46 13.75 -23.85 9.36
CA ASP A 46 15.17 -23.76 8.99
C ASP A 46 15.37 -23.74 7.47
N GLU A 47 14.70 -24.64 6.75
CA GLU A 47 14.74 -24.71 5.29
C GLU A 47 14.17 -23.45 4.64
N ILE A 48 13.04 -22.98 5.15
CA ILE A 48 12.40 -21.76 4.70
C ILE A 48 13.39 -20.62 4.90
N THR A 49 13.83 -20.35 6.13
CA THR A 49 14.68 -19.19 6.49
C THR A 49 16.01 -19.14 5.76
N LYS A 50 16.64 -20.28 5.48
CA LYS A 50 17.94 -20.34 4.76
C LYS A 50 17.85 -20.15 3.25
N ASN A 51 16.65 -20.20 2.67
CA ASN A 51 16.45 -20.19 1.22
C ASN A 51 15.41 -19.15 0.76
N ASP A 52 15.45 -18.83 -0.53
CA ASP A 52 14.59 -17.82 -1.15
C ASP A 52 13.38 -18.40 -1.87
N TYR A 53 12.52 -19.11 -1.14
CA TYR A 53 11.24 -19.54 -1.66
C TYR A 53 10.31 -18.35 -1.91
N HIS A 54 9.53 -18.44 -2.99
CA HIS A 54 8.48 -17.46 -3.30
C HIS A 54 7.13 -17.89 -2.73
N ILE A 55 6.87 -19.19 -2.67
CA ILE A 55 5.62 -19.77 -2.17
C ILE A 55 5.97 -21.01 -1.33
N VAL A 56 5.27 -21.19 -0.22
CA VAL A 56 5.33 -22.42 0.58
C VAL A 56 3.96 -23.10 0.55
N ILE A 57 3.94 -24.40 0.27
CA ILE A 57 2.77 -25.26 0.38
C ILE A 57 2.91 -26.04 1.70
N LEU A 58 1.88 -26.00 2.53
CA LEU A 58 1.90 -26.63 3.86
C LEU A 58 0.73 -27.60 3.98
N ASP A 59 1.00 -28.85 4.35
CA ASP A 59 -0.03 -29.62 5.04
C ASP A 59 -0.26 -29.03 6.44
N ILE A 60 -1.47 -29.19 6.95
CA ILE A 60 -1.90 -28.68 8.26
C ILE A 60 -1.44 -29.64 9.36
N TYR A 61 -1.53 -30.95 9.13
CA TYR A 61 -1.32 -31.97 10.14
C TYR A 61 -0.03 -32.74 9.87
N ARG A 62 0.66 -33.11 10.95
CA ARG A 62 1.64 -34.20 10.93
C ARG A 62 0.88 -35.50 11.17
N GLY A 63 0.73 -36.34 10.16
CA GLY A 63 -0.13 -37.52 10.22
C GLY A 63 -1.63 -37.19 10.12
N LYS A 64 -2.46 -37.74 11.03
CA LYS A 64 -3.93 -37.70 10.88
C LYS A 64 -4.56 -36.44 11.53
N PRO A 65 -5.69 -35.94 10.98
CA PRO A 65 -6.37 -34.75 11.50
C PRO A 65 -6.85 -34.79 12.96
N ASP A 66 -7.01 -35.97 13.56
CA ASP A 66 -7.57 -36.13 14.91
C ASP A 66 -6.54 -35.90 16.04
N ASP A 67 -5.25 -35.74 15.72
CA ASP A 67 -4.18 -35.67 16.72
C ASP A 67 -3.95 -34.26 17.33
N ASN A 68 -4.79 -33.25 17.02
CA ASN A 68 -4.60 -31.84 17.43
C ASN A 68 -3.20 -31.25 17.12
N ASN A 69 -2.45 -31.88 16.21
CA ASN A 69 -1.10 -31.47 15.82
C ASN A 69 -1.16 -30.61 14.56
N GLU A 70 -1.71 -29.39 14.69
CA GLU A 70 -1.80 -28.37 13.64
C GLU A 70 -0.43 -27.71 13.37
N GLU A 71 0.58 -28.52 13.07
CA GLU A 71 1.96 -28.07 12.83
C GLU A 71 2.07 -27.08 11.68
N GLY A 72 1.22 -27.21 10.66
CA GLY A 72 1.18 -26.24 9.55
C GLY A 72 0.78 -24.83 9.99
N GLU A 73 -0.11 -24.69 10.98
CA GLU A 73 -0.51 -23.39 11.52
C GLU A 73 0.61 -22.78 12.36
N LYS A 74 1.31 -23.58 13.18
CA LYS A 74 2.50 -23.14 13.91
C LYS A 74 3.62 -22.66 12.99
N ILE A 75 3.81 -23.33 11.85
CA ILE A 75 4.75 -22.89 10.82
C ILE A 75 4.32 -21.54 10.24
N LEU A 76 3.04 -21.36 9.91
CA LEU A 76 2.52 -20.07 9.44
C LEU A 76 2.77 -18.96 10.47
N GLU A 77 2.46 -19.18 11.75
CA GLU A 77 2.71 -18.19 12.81
C GLU A 77 4.19 -17.80 12.91
N THR A 78 5.09 -18.78 12.78
CA THR A 78 6.53 -18.54 12.82
C THR A 78 6.99 -17.75 11.60
N ILE A 79 6.52 -18.11 10.40
CA ILE A 79 6.78 -17.34 9.19
C ILE A 79 6.30 -15.90 9.37
N GLN A 80 5.06 -15.69 9.85
CA GLN A 80 4.51 -14.35 10.08
C GLN A 80 5.37 -13.48 11.02
N LYS A 81 6.06 -14.08 12.00
CA LYS A 81 6.97 -13.39 12.93
C LYS A 81 8.33 -13.09 12.31
N GLU A 82 8.85 -13.97 11.46
CA GLU A 82 10.23 -13.91 11.01
C GLU A 82 10.41 -13.34 9.60
N ARG A 83 9.45 -13.58 8.68
CA ARG A 83 9.57 -13.14 7.28
C ARG A 83 8.27 -13.16 6.49
N PHE A 84 8.26 -12.40 5.39
CA PHE A 84 7.17 -12.47 4.42
C PHE A 84 7.37 -13.58 3.37
N ILE A 85 6.46 -14.58 3.35
CA ILE A 85 6.27 -15.56 2.26
C ILE A 85 4.78 -15.91 2.12
N PRO A 86 4.18 -15.81 0.92
CA PRO A 86 2.85 -16.36 0.66
C PRO A 86 2.78 -17.89 0.85
N ILE A 87 1.71 -18.35 1.48
CA ILE A 87 1.52 -19.75 1.86
C ILE A 87 0.25 -20.30 1.22
N VAL A 88 0.24 -21.59 0.87
CA VAL A 88 -0.98 -22.32 0.51
C VAL A 88 -1.11 -23.54 1.41
N PHE A 89 -2.12 -23.56 2.27
CA PHE A 89 -2.51 -24.78 2.95
C PHE A 89 -3.10 -25.76 1.94
N TYR A 90 -2.53 -26.95 1.86
CA TYR A 90 -2.98 -28.05 1.03
C TYR A 90 -3.14 -29.30 1.88
N SER A 91 -4.37 -29.59 2.30
CA SER A 91 -4.61 -30.63 3.31
C SER A 91 -5.93 -31.37 3.07
N GLY A 92 -6.07 -32.59 3.59
CA GLY A 92 -7.31 -33.37 3.54
C GLY A 92 -8.47 -32.74 4.31
N ASN A 93 -8.18 -31.99 5.39
CA ASN A 93 -9.19 -31.28 6.17
C ASN A 93 -8.76 -29.83 6.44
N THR A 94 -9.43 -28.89 5.78
CA THR A 94 -9.10 -27.45 5.86
C THR A 94 -10.01 -26.63 6.77
N LYS A 95 -10.95 -27.27 7.49
CA LYS A 95 -12.01 -26.53 8.23
C LYS A 95 -11.46 -25.48 9.19
N ASN A 96 -10.38 -25.81 9.90
CA ASN A 96 -9.82 -24.95 10.94
C ASN A 96 -9.06 -23.75 10.37
N VAL A 97 -8.40 -23.90 9.22
CA VAL A 97 -7.61 -22.80 8.60
C VAL A 97 -8.38 -21.96 7.57
N LYS A 98 -9.65 -22.28 7.27
CA LYS A 98 -10.45 -21.54 6.27
C LYS A 98 -10.51 -20.03 6.53
N HIS A 99 -10.58 -19.65 7.81
CA HIS A 99 -10.67 -18.26 8.24
C HIS A 99 -9.38 -17.47 8.00
N LEU A 100 -8.23 -18.16 7.83
CA LEU A 100 -6.93 -17.56 7.55
C LEU A 100 -6.77 -17.16 6.08
N ARG A 101 -7.68 -17.60 5.19
CA ARG A 101 -7.63 -17.29 3.75
C ARG A 101 -7.57 -15.78 3.53
N SER A 102 -6.57 -15.35 2.77
CA SER A 102 -6.33 -13.93 2.46
C SER A 102 -5.65 -13.79 1.10
N GLN A 103 -5.21 -12.58 0.75
CA GLN A 103 -4.39 -12.40 -0.44
C GLN A 103 -3.04 -13.15 -0.34
N MET A 104 -2.53 -13.35 0.88
CA MET A 104 -1.24 -14.00 1.16
C MET A 104 -1.36 -15.49 1.47
N VAL A 105 -2.53 -15.93 1.94
CA VAL A 105 -2.76 -17.32 2.39
C VAL A 105 -3.84 -17.99 1.54
N GLY A 106 -3.43 -19.03 0.83
CA GLY A 106 -4.30 -19.96 0.12
C GLY A 106 -4.76 -21.11 1.01
N VAL A 107 -5.97 -21.63 0.75
CA VAL A 107 -6.50 -22.80 1.45
C VAL A 107 -7.17 -23.70 0.41
N VAL A 108 -6.65 -24.92 0.27
CA VAL A 108 -7.10 -25.91 -0.72
C VAL A 108 -7.23 -27.27 -0.06
N THR A 109 -8.39 -27.91 -0.24
CA THR A 109 -8.63 -29.27 0.25
C THR A 109 -8.09 -30.31 -0.75
N LYS A 110 -7.39 -31.33 -0.26
CA LYS A 110 -7.01 -32.55 -1.01
C LYS A 110 -8.27 -33.36 -1.32
N ALA A 111 -9.02 -32.98 -2.36
CA ALA A 111 -10.10 -33.79 -2.92
C ALA A 111 -9.57 -34.59 -4.12
N GLU A 112 -10.01 -35.84 -4.29
CA GLU A 112 -9.65 -36.67 -5.45
C GLU A 112 -9.94 -35.92 -6.77
N GLY A 113 -8.93 -35.83 -7.64
CA GLY A 113 -9.00 -35.14 -8.94
C GLY A 113 -8.99 -33.61 -8.88
N GLU A 114 -9.87 -32.99 -8.09
CA GLU A 114 -10.03 -31.53 -8.07
C GLU A 114 -8.99 -30.80 -7.21
N GLY A 115 -8.45 -31.45 -6.17
CA GLY A 115 -7.54 -30.81 -5.22
C GLY A 115 -6.28 -30.24 -5.87
N ILE A 116 -5.67 -30.99 -6.80
CA ILE A 116 -4.45 -30.57 -7.51
C ILE A 116 -4.72 -29.39 -8.45
N GLU A 117 -5.83 -29.42 -9.18
CA GLU A 117 -6.19 -28.31 -10.08
C GLU A 117 -6.52 -27.05 -9.29
N ASN A 118 -7.18 -27.19 -8.13
CA ASN A 118 -7.44 -26.07 -7.23
C ASN A 118 -6.15 -25.52 -6.61
N LEU A 119 -5.20 -26.37 -6.23
CA LEU A 119 -3.87 -25.96 -5.76
C LEU A 119 -3.12 -25.16 -6.83
N LYS A 120 -3.15 -25.64 -8.08
CA LYS A 120 -2.56 -24.94 -9.21
C LYS A 120 -3.21 -23.57 -9.44
N LYS A 121 -4.54 -23.49 -9.45
CA LYS A 121 -5.27 -22.21 -9.55
C LYS A 121 -4.92 -21.24 -8.43
N GLU A 122 -4.72 -21.75 -7.22
CA GLU A 122 -4.36 -20.92 -6.08
C GLU A 122 -2.93 -20.38 -6.18
N ILE A 123 -1.97 -21.19 -6.61
CA ILE A 123 -0.62 -20.74 -6.94
C ILE A 123 -0.65 -19.73 -8.09
N GLU A 124 -1.46 -19.98 -9.12
CA GLU A 124 -1.65 -19.04 -10.23
C GLU A 124 -2.21 -17.69 -9.75
N ARG A 125 -3.16 -17.70 -8.81
CA ARG A 125 -3.69 -16.47 -8.17
C ARG A 125 -2.58 -15.70 -7.47
N LEU A 126 -1.75 -16.38 -6.66
CA LEU A 126 -0.62 -15.74 -5.97
C LEU A 126 0.38 -15.17 -6.97
N VAL A 127 0.77 -15.93 -8.00
CA VAL A 127 1.70 -15.46 -9.04
C VAL A 127 1.16 -14.25 -9.80
N LYS A 128 -0.14 -14.26 -10.18
CA LYS A 128 -0.82 -13.13 -10.85
C LYS A 128 -0.83 -11.87 -10.00
N SER A 129 -0.94 -12.00 -8.68
CA SER A 129 -0.92 -10.85 -7.76
C SER A 129 0.47 -10.20 -7.60
N ASN A 130 1.52 -10.81 -8.19
CA ASN A 130 2.94 -10.40 -8.05
C ASN A 130 3.50 -10.52 -6.61
N LEU A 131 2.66 -10.79 -5.60
CA LEU A 131 3.02 -10.90 -4.18
C LEU A 131 4.24 -11.80 -3.90
N PRO A 132 4.37 -13.01 -4.50
CA PRO A 132 5.51 -13.88 -4.25
C PRO A 132 6.86 -13.29 -4.64
N PHE A 133 6.88 -12.31 -5.55
CA PHE A 133 8.12 -11.72 -6.08
C PHE A 133 8.45 -10.37 -5.47
N ILE A 134 7.49 -9.68 -4.84
CA ILE A 134 7.68 -8.33 -4.29
C ILE A 134 8.86 -8.30 -3.31
N ARG A 135 8.97 -9.29 -2.42
CA ARG A 135 10.09 -9.39 -1.48
C ARG A 135 11.44 -9.42 -2.17
N GLU A 136 11.62 -10.33 -3.13
CA GLU A 136 12.88 -10.47 -3.86
C GLU A 136 13.20 -9.16 -4.60
N LYS A 137 12.22 -8.55 -5.25
CA LYS A 137 12.43 -7.30 -5.99
C LYS A 137 12.84 -6.15 -5.07
N ILE A 138 12.18 -6.00 -3.92
CA ILE A 138 12.55 -4.99 -2.90
C ILE A 138 13.96 -5.27 -2.36
N HIS A 139 14.25 -6.51 -1.98
CA HIS A 139 15.56 -6.89 -1.44
C HIS A 139 16.68 -6.62 -2.44
N ASN A 140 16.52 -7.06 -3.69
CA ASN A 140 17.48 -6.81 -4.76
C ASN A 140 17.67 -5.31 -5.04
N HIS A 141 16.60 -4.51 -4.96
CA HIS A 141 16.70 -3.06 -5.11
C HIS A 141 17.49 -2.43 -3.96
N LEU A 142 17.17 -2.77 -2.71
CA LEU A 142 17.87 -2.26 -1.53
C LEU A 142 19.34 -2.65 -1.56
N GLU A 143 19.66 -3.91 -1.87
CA GLU A 143 21.04 -4.40 -1.97
C GLU A 143 21.81 -3.67 -3.08
N LYS A 144 21.17 -3.42 -4.23
CA LYS A 144 21.76 -2.62 -5.31
C LYS A 144 22.06 -1.19 -4.84
N GLU A 145 21.11 -0.51 -4.21
CA GLU A 145 21.28 0.87 -3.73
C GLU A 145 22.33 0.95 -2.61
N LEU A 146 22.39 -0.05 -1.71
CA LEU A 146 23.43 -0.20 -0.69
C LEU A 146 24.81 -0.32 -1.33
N LYS A 147 24.96 -1.27 -2.27
CA LYS A 147 26.22 -1.50 -2.98
C LYS A 147 26.68 -0.24 -3.70
N GLU A 148 25.79 0.41 -4.44
CA GLU A 148 26.09 1.66 -5.16
C GLU A 148 26.45 2.79 -4.20
N TYR A 149 25.73 2.94 -3.09
CA TYR A 149 26.02 3.99 -2.10
C TYR A 149 27.38 3.76 -1.42
N PHE A 150 27.62 2.58 -0.87
CA PHE A 150 28.83 2.33 -0.10
C PHE A 150 30.09 2.27 -0.98
N TRP A 151 30.05 1.56 -2.11
CA TRP A 151 31.24 1.43 -2.95
C TRP A 151 31.48 2.63 -3.85
N ASN A 152 30.44 3.19 -4.47
CA ASN A 152 30.64 4.25 -5.48
C ASN A 152 30.49 5.66 -4.89
N ILE A 153 30.04 5.81 -3.64
CA ILE A 153 29.93 7.13 -3.01
C ILE A 153 30.81 7.19 -1.77
N ILE A 154 30.56 6.36 -0.77
CA ILE A 154 31.29 6.46 0.51
C ILE A 154 32.77 6.12 0.32
N HIS A 155 33.08 4.99 -0.31
CA HIS A 155 34.46 4.56 -0.53
C HIS A 155 35.22 5.50 -1.48
N GLU A 156 34.63 5.89 -2.61
CA GLU A 156 35.25 6.84 -3.55
C GLU A 156 35.48 8.23 -2.92
N ARG A 157 34.55 8.68 -2.07
CA ARG A 157 34.62 9.97 -1.38
C ARG A 157 35.12 9.86 0.06
N LYS A 158 36.02 8.92 0.35
CA LYS A 158 36.63 8.70 1.68
C LYS A 158 37.29 9.92 2.32
N ASN A 159 37.65 10.94 1.53
CA ASN A 159 38.19 12.19 2.06
C ASN A 159 37.11 13.07 2.73
N ILE A 160 35.85 12.92 2.30
CA ILE A 160 34.66 13.59 2.83
C ILE A 160 34.06 12.76 3.99
N PHE A 161 33.89 11.45 3.77
CA PHE A 161 33.35 10.51 4.76
C PHE A 161 34.50 9.89 5.56
N ARG A 162 34.96 10.57 6.60
CA ARG A 162 36.06 10.12 7.46
C ARG A 162 35.56 9.19 8.56
N ALA A 163 36.41 8.26 8.97
CA ALA A 163 36.11 7.23 9.95
C ALA A 163 36.49 7.68 11.37
N ASP A 164 36.04 8.87 11.77
CA ASP A 164 36.40 9.46 13.06
C ASP A 164 35.10 9.75 13.84
N GLU A 165 34.92 9.04 14.96
CA GLU A 165 33.76 9.05 15.89
C GLU A 165 32.47 8.36 15.40
N GLU A 166 31.65 7.88 16.36
CA GLU A 166 30.31 7.34 16.12
C GLU A 166 29.35 8.46 15.69
N ASP A 167 29.43 8.86 14.42
CA ASP A 167 28.52 9.85 13.82
C ASP A 167 27.37 9.16 13.07
N PHE A 168 26.15 9.25 13.63
CA PHE A 168 24.92 8.75 13.00
C PHE A 168 24.51 9.53 11.74
N SER A 169 25.15 10.66 11.43
CA SER A 169 24.80 11.52 10.28
C SER A 169 24.88 10.78 8.95
N LEU A 170 25.87 9.89 8.78
CA LEU A 170 25.97 9.05 7.59
C LEU A 170 24.76 8.11 7.47
N GLY A 171 24.33 7.51 8.59
CA GLY A 171 23.13 6.69 8.65
C GLY A 171 21.88 7.46 8.23
N TYR A 172 21.69 8.69 8.74
CA TYR A 172 20.59 9.56 8.33
C TYR A 172 20.62 9.89 6.83
N LEU A 173 21.78 10.26 6.29
CA LEU A 173 21.93 10.57 4.87
C LEU A 173 21.62 9.35 3.99
N MET A 174 22.11 8.19 4.39
CA MET A 174 21.87 6.92 3.70
C MET A 174 20.38 6.57 3.71
N LEU A 175 19.73 6.58 4.88
CA LEU A 175 18.30 6.25 4.98
C LEU A 175 17.43 7.24 4.20
N ARG A 176 17.79 8.52 4.16
CA ARG A 176 17.11 9.50 3.28
C ARG A 176 17.31 9.17 1.80
N LYS A 177 18.51 8.78 1.39
CA LYS A 177 18.76 8.36 0.01
C LYS A 177 17.94 7.12 -0.35
N PHE A 178 17.82 6.15 0.56
CA PHE A 178 16.96 4.97 0.34
C PHE A 178 15.48 5.32 0.32
N GLY A 179 15.01 6.18 1.22
CA GLY A 179 13.64 6.70 1.14
C GLY A 179 13.36 7.34 -0.22
N HIS A 180 14.30 8.14 -0.74
CA HIS A 180 14.20 8.70 -2.07
C HIS A 180 14.32 7.67 -3.20
N SER A 181 15.10 6.59 -3.02
CA SER A 181 15.16 5.51 -4.01
C SER A 181 13.86 4.70 -4.09
N LEU A 182 12.98 4.83 -3.09
CA LEU A 182 11.64 4.27 -3.11
C LEU A 182 10.59 5.30 -3.56
N SER A 183 10.99 6.30 -4.36
CA SER A 183 10.05 7.24 -5.00
C SER A 183 9.20 6.57 -6.09
N LYS A 184 8.15 7.29 -6.51
CA LYS A 184 7.16 6.89 -7.52
C LYS A 184 7.75 6.21 -8.77
N GLU A 185 8.79 6.79 -9.39
CA GLU A 185 9.36 6.29 -10.64
C GLU A 185 10.01 4.92 -10.42
N LYS A 186 10.73 4.77 -9.30
CA LYS A 186 11.41 3.54 -8.93
C LYS A 186 10.45 2.48 -8.39
N ILE A 187 9.34 2.86 -7.74
CA ILE A 187 8.29 1.91 -7.31
C ILE A 187 7.75 1.12 -8.51
N ALA A 188 7.42 1.79 -9.62
CA ALA A 188 6.91 1.11 -10.80
C ALA A 188 7.95 0.13 -11.39
N GLU A 189 9.22 0.53 -11.44
CA GLU A 189 10.34 -0.34 -11.86
C GLU A 189 10.50 -1.55 -10.94
N ILE A 190 10.53 -1.34 -9.61
CA ILE A 190 10.64 -2.39 -8.60
C ILE A 190 9.48 -3.36 -8.71
N LEU A 191 8.26 -2.89 -8.92
CA LEU A 191 7.10 -3.77 -9.07
C LEU A 191 7.07 -4.46 -10.44
N GLY A 192 7.73 -3.88 -11.46
CA GLY A 192 7.64 -4.29 -12.86
C GLY A 192 6.30 -3.89 -13.49
N ASP A 193 5.71 -2.79 -13.02
CA ASP A 193 4.46 -2.25 -13.53
C ASP A 193 4.74 -1.30 -14.71
N ASN A 194 4.44 -1.77 -15.92
CA ASN A 194 4.59 -0.99 -17.15
C ASN A 194 3.29 -0.25 -17.55
N THR A 195 2.24 -0.30 -16.73
CA THR A 195 0.94 0.30 -17.06
C THR A 195 0.87 1.80 -16.79
N LEU A 196 1.72 2.30 -15.89
CA LEU A 196 1.82 3.70 -15.54
C LEU A 196 2.99 4.36 -16.26
N THR A 197 2.73 5.51 -16.88
CA THR A 197 3.80 6.39 -17.36
C THR A 197 4.48 7.06 -16.18
N SER A 198 5.79 7.33 -16.27
CA SER A 198 6.57 7.99 -15.19
C SER A 198 5.93 9.29 -14.68
N GLU A 199 5.19 10.00 -15.53
CA GLU A 199 4.52 11.26 -15.17
C GLU A 199 3.28 11.09 -14.28
N LYS A 200 2.62 9.91 -14.25
CA LYS A 200 1.32 9.72 -13.58
C LYS A 200 1.43 8.92 -12.30
N ALA A 201 0.81 9.41 -11.22
CA ALA A 201 0.83 8.72 -9.92
C ALA A 201 -0.23 7.63 -9.87
N HIS A 202 0.13 6.47 -9.30
CA HIS A 202 -0.87 5.43 -8.98
C HIS A 202 -1.74 5.93 -7.81
N PRO A 203 -3.06 5.65 -7.76
CA PRO A 203 -3.92 5.98 -6.62
C PRO A 203 -3.37 5.65 -5.23
N MET A 204 -2.76 4.46 -5.06
CA MET A 204 -2.11 4.08 -3.78
C MET A 204 -1.00 5.03 -3.34
N GLN A 205 -0.34 5.75 -4.26
CA GLN A 205 0.76 6.66 -3.92
C GLN A 205 0.27 7.96 -3.28
N PHE A 206 -1.03 8.25 -3.32
CA PHE A 206 -1.58 9.43 -2.63
C PHE A 206 -1.55 9.28 -1.11
N TYR A 207 -1.39 8.06 -0.59
CA TYR A 207 -1.65 7.76 0.81
C TYR A 207 -0.55 6.93 1.45
N ILE A 208 -0.29 7.21 2.72
CA ILE A 208 0.38 6.31 3.65
C ILE A 208 -0.72 5.56 4.42
N TYR A 209 -0.68 4.23 4.36
CA TYR A 209 -1.63 3.34 5.03
C TYR A 209 -0.93 2.10 5.63
N PRO A 210 -1.30 1.68 6.86
CA PRO A 210 -2.15 2.41 7.80
C PRO A 210 -1.45 3.66 8.33
N THR A 211 -2.22 4.62 8.85
CA THR A 211 -1.64 5.72 9.64
C THR A 211 -1.22 5.22 11.02
N ASP A 212 -0.19 5.84 11.62
CA ASP A 212 0.27 5.46 12.96
C ASP A 212 -0.63 6.10 14.02
N THR A 213 -1.53 5.29 14.57
CA THR A 213 -2.50 5.73 15.58
C THR A 213 -1.87 6.09 16.92
N ASN A 214 -0.60 5.73 17.16
CA ASN A 214 0.14 6.10 18.37
C ASN A 214 0.82 7.48 18.27
N GLN A 215 0.89 8.06 17.07
CA GLN A 215 1.44 9.40 16.86
C GLN A 215 0.35 10.47 16.97
N GLU A 216 0.77 11.72 17.15
CA GLU A 216 -0.12 12.87 17.06
C GLU A 216 -0.80 12.93 15.68
N PHE A 217 -1.94 13.62 15.63
CA PHE A 217 -2.59 13.91 14.36
C PHE A 217 -1.73 14.84 13.49
N GLU A 218 -1.86 14.70 12.19
CA GLU A 218 -1.13 15.51 11.23
C GLU A 218 -2.03 16.16 10.18
N CYS A 219 -1.58 17.30 9.64
CA CYS A 219 -2.23 17.91 8.48
C CYS A 219 -2.20 16.94 7.29
N GLY A 220 -3.31 16.87 6.55
CA GLY A 220 -3.48 15.92 5.45
C GLY A 220 -3.89 14.51 5.89
N GLU A 221 -4.07 14.28 7.20
CA GLU A 221 -4.63 13.02 7.68
C GLU A 221 -6.13 12.92 7.39
N ILE A 222 -6.56 11.72 7.01
CA ILE A 222 -7.93 11.40 6.62
C ILE A 222 -8.57 10.61 7.74
N ILE A 223 -9.68 11.13 8.23
CA ILE A 223 -10.48 10.54 9.29
C ILE A 223 -11.89 10.26 8.77
N LYS A 224 -12.56 9.30 9.41
CA LYS A 224 -13.95 8.96 9.14
C LYS A 224 -14.77 9.19 10.40
N SER A 225 -15.85 9.95 10.29
CA SER A 225 -16.82 10.10 11.38
C SER A 225 -17.64 8.82 11.51
N LYS A 226 -17.74 8.29 12.74
CA LYS A 226 -18.57 7.12 13.04
C LYS A 226 -20.06 7.45 13.14
N GLU A 227 -20.41 8.72 13.29
CA GLU A 227 -21.81 9.16 13.37
C GLU A 227 -22.51 9.06 12.00
N ASN A 228 -21.85 9.53 10.95
CA ASN A 228 -22.45 9.66 9.61
C ASN A 228 -21.67 8.92 8.51
N ASN A 229 -20.56 8.25 8.83
CA ASN A 229 -19.66 7.58 7.89
C ASN A 229 -19.01 8.52 6.84
N GLU A 230 -19.01 9.83 7.07
CA GLU A 230 -18.37 10.79 6.19
C GLU A 230 -16.87 10.91 6.46
N PHE A 231 -16.14 11.24 5.40
CA PHE A 231 -14.69 11.38 5.42
C PHE A 231 -14.32 12.85 5.54
N PHE A 232 -13.31 13.12 6.35
CA PHE A 232 -12.77 14.45 6.56
C PHE A 232 -11.26 14.42 6.42
N VAL A 233 -10.69 15.57 6.05
CA VAL A 233 -9.24 15.79 6.03
C VAL A 233 -8.86 16.89 7.00
N ILE A 234 -7.81 16.66 7.78
CA ILE A 234 -7.30 17.63 8.74
C ILE A 234 -6.52 18.74 8.01
N LEU A 235 -6.96 19.98 8.17
CA LEU A 235 -6.27 21.18 7.66
C LEU A 235 -5.44 21.91 8.73
N THR A 236 -5.61 21.53 9.99
CA THR A 236 -4.84 22.12 11.10
C THR A 236 -3.36 21.76 10.95
N PRO A 237 -2.41 22.72 11.08
CA PRO A 237 -0.99 22.44 10.95
C PRO A 237 -0.50 21.36 11.92
N SER A 238 0.29 20.40 11.42
CA SER A 238 0.83 19.30 12.24
C SER A 238 1.58 19.79 13.47
N CYS A 239 2.27 20.93 13.36
CA CYS A 239 3.05 21.48 14.46
C CYS A 239 2.20 21.95 15.65
N ASP A 240 0.89 22.18 15.48
CA ASP A 240 0.00 22.61 16.57
C ASP A 240 -0.52 21.44 17.42
N PHE A 241 -0.45 20.20 16.90
CA PHE A 241 -0.82 18.99 17.63
C PHE A 241 0.23 18.52 18.63
N ILE A 242 1.50 18.91 18.42
CA ILE A 242 2.63 18.40 19.19
C ILE A 242 2.50 18.73 20.69
N GLU A 243 2.46 17.68 21.51
CA GLU A 243 2.55 17.72 22.97
C GLU A 243 3.81 16.98 23.45
N THR A 244 4.60 17.62 24.30
CA THR A 244 5.82 17.05 24.89
C THR A 244 5.95 17.48 26.35
N SER A 245 6.95 16.95 27.06
CA SER A 245 7.27 17.38 28.43
C SER A 245 7.55 18.89 28.56
N SER A 246 7.96 19.55 27.47
CA SER A 246 8.29 20.98 27.43
C SER A 246 7.29 21.84 26.66
N ARG A 247 6.30 21.23 25.99
CA ARG A 247 5.37 21.94 25.10
C ARG A 247 3.96 21.39 25.24
N LYS A 248 3.00 22.26 25.57
CA LYS A 248 1.57 21.92 25.50
C LYS A 248 1.07 21.97 24.06
N ARG A 249 0.10 21.11 23.74
CA ARG A 249 -0.66 21.16 22.49
C ARG A 249 -1.30 22.55 22.33
N LYS A 250 -1.21 23.11 21.12
CA LYS A 250 -1.81 24.41 20.79
C LYS A 250 -3.18 24.25 20.13
N ALA A 251 -3.39 23.14 19.43
CA ALA A 251 -4.62 22.85 18.72
C ALA A 251 -5.73 22.41 19.70
N GLU A 252 -6.57 23.35 20.14
CA GLU A 252 -7.79 23.05 20.90
C GLU A 252 -8.97 22.78 19.97
N ARG A 253 -9.04 23.53 18.86
CA ARG A 253 -10.05 23.38 17.82
C ARG A 253 -9.40 22.98 16.51
N ILE A 254 -9.87 21.89 15.94
CA ILE A 254 -9.28 21.29 14.75
C ILE A 254 -10.14 21.63 13.54
N LEU A 255 -9.52 22.29 12.57
CA LEU A 255 -10.10 22.54 11.26
C LEU A 255 -10.10 21.26 10.43
N LEU A 256 -11.29 20.82 10.09
CA LEU A 256 -11.56 19.72 9.18
C LEU A 256 -12.21 20.25 7.90
N VAL A 257 -12.04 19.51 6.82
CA VAL A 257 -12.79 19.72 5.58
C VAL A 257 -13.39 18.40 5.12
N GLU A 258 -14.65 18.42 4.73
CA GLU A 258 -15.36 17.24 4.23
C GLU A 258 -14.81 16.80 2.87
N ALA A 259 -14.69 15.49 2.69
CA ALA A 259 -14.33 14.83 1.44
C ALA A 259 -15.55 14.10 0.86
N SER A 260 -16.40 14.84 0.16
CA SER A 260 -17.66 14.31 -0.41
C SER A 260 -17.42 13.40 -1.61
N LEU A 261 -18.39 12.57 -1.98
CA LEU A 261 -18.26 11.62 -3.09
C LEU A 261 -18.14 12.32 -4.45
N LEU A 262 -17.24 11.85 -5.32
CA LEU A 262 -17.08 12.36 -6.69
C LEU A 262 -18.39 12.22 -7.49
N ASN A 263 -19.12 11.11 -7.32
CA ASN A 263 -20.37 10.87 -8.05
C ASN A 263 -21.51 11.83 -7.66
N ALA A 264 -21.37 12.53 -6.52
CA ALA A 264 -22.32 13.54 -6.07
C ALA A 264 -22.07 14.92 -6.71
N THR A 265 -20.91 15.14 -7.35
CA THR A 265 -20.59 16.43 -7.98
C THR A 265 -21.33 16.63 -9.30
N ASP A 266 -21.59 17.89 -9.64
CA ASP A 266 -22.27 18.25 -10.88
C ASP A 266 -21.47 17.83 -12.12
N GLU A 267 -20.14 17.90 -12.07
CA GLU A 267 -19.26 17.46 -13.15
C GLU A 267 -19.44 15.98 -13.44
N CYS A 268 -19.47 15.14 -12.39
CA CYS A 268 -19.64 13.71 -12.56
C CYS A 268 -21.05 13.37 -13.06
N LYS A 269 -22.09 13.99 -12.49
CA LYS A 269 -23.49 13.83 -12.93
C LYS A 269 -23.67 14.22 -14.40
N LYS A 270 -23.13 15.36 -14.83
CA LYS A 270 -23.18 15.81 -16.24
C LYS A 270 -22.44 14.85 -17.17
N TYR A 271 -21.26 14.39 -16.78
CA TYR A 271 -20.51 13.41 -17.56
C TYR A 271 -21.26 12.07 -17.70
N ILE A 272 -21.86 11.56 -16.62
CA ILE A 272 -22.62 10.31 -16.65
C ILE A 272 -23.86 10.43 -17.55
N LYS A 273 -24.58 11.56 -17.50
CA LYS A 273 -25.76 11.82 -18.32
C LYS A 273 -25.43 11.93 -19.80
N GLU A 274 -24.28 12.54 -20.14
CA GLU A 274 -23.88 12.85 -21.51
C GLU A 274 -22.42 12.44 -21.79
N LYS A 275 -22.13 11.14 -21.69
CA LYS A 275 -20.77 10.58 -21.79
C LYS A 275 -20.02 10.92 -23.09
N ALA A 276 -20.72 11.25 -24.18
CA ALA A 276 -20.13 11.62 -25.46
C ALA A 276 -19.65 13.09 -25.54
N SER A 277 -20.00 13.93 -24.55
CA SER A 277 -19.61 15.34 -24.52
C SER A 277 -18.16 15.49 -24.06
N LYS A 278 -17.27 15.87 -24.98
CA LYS A 278 -15.86 16.20 -24.68
C LYS A 278 -15.73 17.32 -23.64
N SER A 279 -16.68 18.25 -23.62
CA SER A 279 -16.69 19.35 -22.65
C SER A 279 -16.90 18.85 -21.22
N ASN A 280 -17.92 18.00 -21.01
CA ASN A 280 -18.20 17.41 -19.70
C ASN A 280 -17.06 16.51 -19.22
N GLU A 281 -16.47 15.73 -20.13
CA GLU A 281 -15.28 14.93 -19.83
C GLU A 281 -14.10 15.80 -19.36
N ASN A 282 -13.83 16.90 -20.06
CA ASN A 282 -12.73 17.82 -19.71
C ASN A 282 -12.94 18.46 -18.34
N GLU A 283 -14.17 18.87 -18.01
CA GLU A 283 -14.49 19.43 -16.69
C GLU A 283 -14.32 18.41 -15.56
N LEU A 284 -14.76 17.16 -15.76
CA LEU A 284 -14.53 16.08 -14.80
C LEU A 284 -13.03 15.77 -14.65
N ARG A 285 -12.27 15.75 -15.75
CA ARG A 285 -10.81 15.55 -15.72
C ARG A 285 -10.11 16.66 -14.94
N LYS A 286 -10.50 17.92 -15.13
CA LYS A 286 -9.97 19.04 -14.34
C LYS A 286 -10.25 18.86 -12.84
N LEU A 287 -11.43 18.36 -12.47
CA LEU A 287 -11.77 18.08 -11.08
C LEU A 287 -10.91 16.95 -10.50
N ILE A 288 -10.79 15.83 -11.21
CA ILE A 288 -9.97 14.66 -10.81
C ILE A 288 -8.48 15.02 -10.71
N ASN A 289 -7.99 15.90 -11.58
CA ASN A 289 -6.61 16.38 -11.55
C ASN A 289 -6.39 17.51 -10.53
N SER A 290 -7.41 17.89 -9.73
CA SER A 290 -7.36 19.04 -8.82
C SER A 290 -6.96 20.36 -9.49
N SER A 291 -7.25 20.51 -10.78
CA SER A 291 -6.88 21.67 -11.61
C SER A 291 -8.08 22.51 -12.05
N LYS A 292 -9.30 22.13 -11.65
CA LYS A 292 -10.52 22.89 -11.96
C LYS A 292 -10.49 24.28 -11.34
N SER A 293 -10.13 24.36 -10.07
CA SER A 293 -9.89 25.60 -9.31
C SER A 293 -9.27 25.23 -7.97
N ASP A 294 -8.63 26.19 -7.27
CA ASP A 294 -8.07 25.91 -5.94
C ASP A 294 -9.10 25.50 -4.87
N ARG A 295 -10.41 25.65 -5.13
CA ARG A 295 -11.48 25.25 -4.21
C ARG A 295 -11.53 23.74 -3.95
N TYR A 296 -11.09 22.94 -4.94
CA TYR A 296 -11.30 21.50 -4.92
C TYR A 296 -9.98 20.75 -4.87
N PHE A 297 -9.96 19.62 -4.17
CA PHE A 297 -8.85 18.68 -4.19
C PHE A 297 -9.37 17.25 -4.28
N PHE A 298 -8.79 16.43 -5.16
CA PHE A 298 -9.28 15.09 -5.45
C PHE A 298 -8.57 14.02 -4.62
N LEU A 299 -9.34 13.08 -4.10
CA LEU A 299 -8.88 11.92 -3.35
C LEU A 299 -9.26 10.63 -4.11
N PRO A 300 -8.29 9.90 -4.70
CA PRO A 300 -8.59 8.70 -5.47
C PRO A 300 -9.02 7.52 -4.57
N LYS A 301 -9.92 6.68 -5.09
CA LYS A 301 -10.39 5.44 -4.47
C LYS A 301 -9.25 4.45 -4.22
N THR A 302 -9.29 3.77 -3.08
CA THR A 302 -8.39 2.67 -2.69
C THR A 302 -9.17 1.58 -1.93
N PRO A 303 -8.57 0.42 -1.58
CA PRO A 303 -9.24 -0.54 -0.72
C PRO A 303 -9.65 0.00 0.66
N PHE A 304 -9.02 1.08 1.14
CA PHE A 304 -9.30 1.71 2.44
C PHE A 304 -10.01 3.07 2.32
N ILE A 305 -10.15 3.61 1.11
CA ILE A 305 -11.01 4.76 0.77
C ILE A 305 -11.98 4.27 -0.31
N GLU A 306 -13.17 3.82 0.10
CA GLU A 306 -14.01 2.91 -0.70
C GLU A 306 -14.57 3.56 -1.99
N GLU A 307 -14.57 4.88 -2.09
CA GLU A 307 -15.04 5.65 -3.24
C GLU A 307 -14.13 6.82 -3.56
N ASN A 308 -14.14 7.26 -4.83
CA ASN A 308 -13.44 8.48 -5.23
C ASN A 308 -14.12 9.69 -4.56
N ARG A 309 -13.32 10.58 -3.96
CA ARG A 309 -13.82 11.71 -3.19
C ARG A 309 -13.23 13.03 -3.67
N VAL A 310 -13.91 14.11 -3.37
CA VAL A 310 -13.52 15.49 -3.66
C VAL A 310 -13.64 16.28 -2.38
N ILE A 311 -12.52 16.84 -1.94
CA ILE A 311 -12.50 17.87 -0.92
C ILE A 311 -13.05 19.15 -1.53
N ASP A 312 -14.06 19.73 -0.90
CA ASP A 312 -14.53 21.08 -1.19
C ASP A 312 -14.16 21.98 -0.03
N PHE A 313 -13.20 22.89 -0.23
CA PHE A 313 -12.75 23.80 0.82
C PHE A 313 -13.83 24.79 1.30
N GLN A 314 -15.05 24.79 0.74
CA GLN A 314 -16.20 25.44 1.36
C GLN A 314 -16.73 24.68 2.58
N ASN A 315 -16.75 23.35 2.54
CA ASN A 315 -17.37 22.48 3.53
C ASN A 315 -16.41 22.20 4.70
N LYS A 316 -16.11 23.26 5.45
CA LYS A 316 -15.21 23.20 6.61
C LYS A 316 -16.00 23.13 7.90
N GLU A 317 -15.48 22.36 8.85
CA GLU A 317 -16.00 22.31 10.21
C GLU A 317 -14.86 22.41 11.23
N MET A 318 -15.21 22.80 12.46
CA MET A 318 -14.27 22.95 13.58
C MET A 318 -14.73 22.07 14.72
N VAL A 319 -13.95 21.03 15.02
CA VAL A 319 -14.20 20.09 16.14
C VAL A 319 -13.24 20.35 17.28
N SER A 320 -13.54 19.86 18.49
CA SER A 320 -12.55 19.88 19.58
C SER A 320 -11.50 18.78 19.37
N TYR A 321 -10.29 18.96 19.90
CA TYR A 321 -9.29 17.88 19.92
C TYR A 321 -9.81 16.66 20.69
N GLU A 322 -10.52 16.88 21.80
CA GLU A 322 -11.11 15.80 22.59
C GLU A 322 -12.06 14.95 21.75
N ASP A 323 -12.95 15.58 20.98
CA ASP A 323 -13.86 14.87 20.08
C ASP A 323 -13.12 14.13 18.98
N LEU A 324 -12.14 14.77 18.34
CA LEU A 324 -11.32 14.18 17.28
C LEU A 324 -10.55 12.94 17.77
N SER A 325 -9.97 13.03 18.97
CA SER A 325 -9.17 11.98 19.59
C SER A 325 -10.01 10.81 20.13
N ASN A 326 -11.33 10.99 20.22
CA ASN A 326 -12.22 9.96 20.73
C ASN A 326 -12.46 8.87 19.66
N PRO A 327 -11.98 7.62 19.87
CA PRO A 327 -12.12 6.54 18.90
C PRO A 327 -13.58 6.12 18.68
N GLU A 328 -14.53 6.50 19.55
CA GLU A 328 -15.96 6.28 19.34
C GLU A 328 -16.58 7.29 18.35
N LYS A 329 -15.93 8.43 18.13
CA LYS A 329 -16.40 9.49 17.22
C LYS A 329 -15.70 9.47 15.88
N TYR A 330 -14.39 9.29 15.88
CA TYR A 330 -13.59 9.31 14.65
C TYR A 330 -12.67 8.10 14.55
N GLU A 331 -12.50 7.62 13.33
CA GLU A 331 -11.54 6.59 12.96
C GLU A 331 -10.45 7.23 12.06
N ARG A 332 -9.18 7.00 12.39
CA ARG A 332 -8.06 7.43 11.54
C ARG A 332 -7.87 6.39 10.43
N ILE A 333 -7.95 6.82 9.17
CA ILE A 333 -7.95 5.90 8.02
C ILE A 333 -6.57 5.83 7.36
N ALA A 334 -6.08 6.97 6.88
CA ALA A 334 -4.83 7.08 6.14
C ALA A 334 -4.31 8.52 6.23
N LYS A 335 -3.09 8.75 5.79
CA LYS A 335 -2.53 10.10 5.66
C LYS A 335 -2.19 10.38 4.20
N LEU A 336 -2.42 11.60 3.72
CA LEU A 336 -1.88 12.03 2.43
C LEU A 336 -0.34 12.00 2.45
N ASP A 337 0.26 11.31 1.48
CA ASP A 337 1.71 11.27 1.34
C ASP A 337 2.24 12.61 0.78
N SER A 338 3.55 12.84 0.93
CA SER A 338 4.21 13.98 0.28
C SER A 338 4.41 13.70 -1.22
N PRO A 339 4.17 14.66 -2.12
CA PRO A 339 3.83 16.07 -1.88
C PRO A 339 2.31 16.36 -1.91
N PHE A 340 1.45 15.34 -1.81
CA PHE A 340 0.00 15.51 -1.98
C PHE A 340 -0.62 16.31 -0.83
N ALA A 341 -0.16 16.10 0.41
CA ALA A 341 -0.58 16.90 1.56
C ALA A 341 -0.23 18.38 1.36
N GLU A 342 0.99 18.68 0.93
CA GLU A 342 1.50 20.04 0.67
C GLU A 342 0.74 20.69 -0.49
N SER A 343 0.45 19.93 -1.54
CA SER A 343 -0.35 20.39 -2.68
C SER A 343 -1.78 20.74 -2.26
N MET A 344 -2.42 19.90 -1.44
CA MET A 344 -3.74 20.17 -0.87
C MET A 344 -3.75 21.44 -0.02
N VAL A 345 -2.79 21.57 0.91
CA VAL A 345 -2.65 22.75 1.77
C VAL A 345 -2.41 24.01 0.93
N ALA A 346 -1.58 23.93 -0.11
CA ALA A 346 -1.34 25.05 -1.01
C ALA A 346 -2.61 25.48 -1.75
N SER A 347 -3.43 24.51 -2.21
CA SER A 347 -4.74 24.80 -2.80
C SER A 347 -5.69 25.45 -1.79
N PHE A 348 -5.76 24.95 -0.57
CA PHE A 348 -6.54 25.58 0.50
C PHE A 348 -6.11 27.03 0.77
N ILE A 349 -4.80 27.28 0.91
CA ILE A 349 -4.26 28.63 1.14
C ILE A 349 -4.61 29.58 -0.02
N ARG A 350 -4.42 29.14 -1.27
CA ARG A 350 -4.76 29.94 -2.45
C ARG A 350 -6.25 30.20 -2.55
N TYR A 351 -7.09 29.23 -2.19
CA TYR A 351 -8.54 29.39 -2.15
C TYR A 351 -9.01 30.36 -1.07
N TYR A 352 -8.50 30.21 0.15
CA TYR A 352 -8.96 30.96 1.32
C TYR A 352 -8.48 32.41 1.30
N ASN A 353 -7.30 32.68 0.73
CA ASN A 353 -6.72 34.03 0.64
C ASN A 353 -6.98 34.74 -0.69
N ARG A 354 -8.03 34.34 -1.44
CA ARG A 354 -8.39 35.03 -2.69
C ARG A 354 -8.77 36.48 -2.41
N ILE A 355 -8.11 37.40 -3.10
CA ILE A 355 -8.47 38.82 -3.10
C ILE A 355 -9.34 39.05 -4.33
N GLY A 356 -10.61 39.40 -4.11
CA GLY A 356 -11.50 39.79 -5.19
C GLY A 356 -11.12 41.17 -5.74
N PHE A 357 -11.12 41.32 -7.05
CA PHE A 357 -11.09 42.62 -7.73
C PHE A 357 -12.24 42.67 -8.74
N PRO A 358 -12.80 43.86 -9.05
CA PRO A 358 -13.85 43.97 -10.05
C PRO A 358 -13.37 43.48 -11.41
N ASP A 359 -14.21 42.69 -12.09
CA ASP A 359 -13.94 42.33 -13.48
C ASP A 359 -13.93 43.59 -14.35
N ILE A 360 -13.00 43.63 -15.31
CA ILE A 360 -12.97 44.72 -16.31
C ILE A 360 -14.20 44.60 -17.20
N ASP A 361 -14.82 45.73 -17.55
CA ASP A 361 -15.88 45.76 -18.54
C ASP A 361 -15.29 45.47 -19.93
N THR A 362 -15.32 44.19 -20.32
CA THR A 362 -14.75 43.74 -21.60
C THR A 362 -15.51 44.31 -22.78
N ASP A 363 -16.83 44.52 -22.66
CA ASP A 363 -17.64 45.08 -23.74
C ASP A 363 -17.31 46.56 -23.95
N TYR A 364 -17.08 47.31 -22.87
CA TYR A 364 -16.55 48.68 -22.95
C TYR A 364 -15.18 48.71 -23.64
N ILE A 365 -14.24 47.83 -23.28
CA ILE A 365 -12.92 47.80 -23.94
C ILE A 365 -13.05 47.43 -25.43
N LEU A 366 -13.81 46.39 -25.76
CA LEU A 366 -13.97 45.91 -27.13
C LEU A 366 -14.67 46.92 -28.04
N SER A 367 -15.61 47.71 -27.50
CA SER A 367 -16.30 48.76 -28.25
C SER A 367 -15.45 50.02 -28.48
N ASN A 368 -14.30 50.14 -27.82
CA ASN A 368 -13.35 51.26 -27.93
C ASN A 368 -12.00 50.85 -28.55
N LEU A 369 -11.91 49.68 -29.21
CA LEU A 369 -10.81 49.30 -30.12
C LEU A 369 -11.05 49.87 -31.52
#